data_AF-A0A969STT7-F1
#
_entry.id   AF-A0A969STT7-F1
#
_cell.length_a   1.000
_cell.length_b   1.000
_cell.length_c   1.000
_cell.angle_alpha   90.00
_cell.angle_beta   90.00
_cell.angle_gamma   90.00
#
_symmetry.space_group_name_H-M   'P 1'
#
loop_
_entity.id
_entity.type
_entity.pdbx_description
1 polymer ?
#
loop_
_entity_poly.entity_id
_entity_poly.type
_entity_poly.pdbx_seq_one_letter_code
_entity_poly.pdbx_strand_id
1 'polypeptide(L)'
;MLNDNSNIGGIYNYLISTQDLISKLKRIEKGGNGKAYENFTHLILNYLFCTETNPEKNLGMIKKAQESSAISSQDKTDSGRNIRDFILPNFATSGFWRYVRERYKGDYIVVDCKNYSEGIGKREIIDVAHYLIEEGCGLFGLICTRSEIQNSAKTALLGQWLHYKKMIVCLTDQDLINMLLLKEEGNDPNLIIKEKITSFRKGID
;
A
#
# COMPACT_ATOMS: atom_id res chain seq x y z
N MET A 1 -4.87 -40.84 -21.11
CA MET A 1 -4.17 -39.78 -21.84
C MET A 1 -4.05 -38.59 -20.91
N LEU A 2 -2.81 -38.33 -20.48
CA LEU A 2 -2.32 -37.09 -19.86
C LEU A 2 -2.65 -35.90 -20.81
N ASN A 3 -2.92 -34.66 -20.42
CA ASN A 3 -2.29 -33.89 -19.36
C ASN A 3 -3.10 -32.63 -18.96
N ASP A 4 -2.97 -32.32 -17.67
CA ASP A 4 -2.80 -31.00 -17.04
C ASP A 4 -3.80 -29.86 -17.28
N ASN A 5 -4.68 -29.73 -16.29
CA ASN A 5 -4.95 -28.45 -15.62
C ASN A 5 -3.61 -27.74 -15.36
N SER A 6 -3.21 -26.86 -16.27
CA SER A 6 -2.12 -25.92 -16.00
C SER A 6 -2.60 -24.98 -14.91
N ASN A 7 -2.22 -25.35 -13.70
CA ASN A 7 -2.18 -24.56 -12.49
C ASN A 7 -1.42 -23.26 -12.80
N ILE A 8 -2.13 -22.25 -13.33
CA ILE A 8 -1.57 -20.91 -13.58
C ILE A 8 -1.13 -20.29 -12.23
N GLY A 9 -1.72 -20.71 -11.12
CA GLY A 9 -1.28 -20.37 -9.75
C GLY A 9 0.10 -20.93 -9.38
N GLY A 10 0.60 -21.95 -10.09
CA GLY A 10 1.88 -22.61 -9.81
C GLY A 10 3.11 -21.89 -10.36
N ILE A 11 2.97 -21.07 -11.41
CA ILE A 11 4.11 -20.35 -12.01
C ILE A 11 4.47 -19.07 -11.23
N TYR A 12 3.52 -18.54 -10.45
CA TYR A 12 3.71 -17.33 -9.63
C TYR A 12 4.43 -17.56 -8.30
N ASN A 13 4.67 -18.82 -7.90
CA ASN A 13 5.36 -19.18 -6.65
C ASN A 13 6.90 -19.10 -6.70
N TYR A 14 7.47 -18.45 -7.72
CA TYR A 14 8.93 -18.41 -7.90
C TYR A 14 9.57 -17.23 -7.14
N LEU A 15 10.21 -17.57 -6.00
CA LEU A 15 11.48 -17.06 -5.42
C LEU A 15 11.50 -16.19 -4.15
N ILE A 16 10.38 -15.80 -3.53
CA ILE A 16 10.44 -15.19 -2.19
C ILE A 16 9.34 -15.79 -1.32
N SER A 17 9.72 -16.50 -0.26
CA SER A 17 8.74 -17.00 0.71
C SER A 17 8.14 -15.83 1.51
N THR A 18 6.90 -15.97 1.98
CA THR A 18 6.30 -15.00 2.92
C THR A 18 7.21 -14.78 4.12
N GLN A 19 7.84 -15.84 4.62
CA GLN A 19 8.82 -15.78 5.69
C GLN A 19 10.05 -14.92 5.34
N ASP A 20 10.53 -14.94 4.10
CA ASP A 20 11.62 -14.07 3.63
C ASP A 20 11.18 -12.61 3.58
N LEU A 21 9.97 -12.33 3.11
CA LEU A 21 9.42 -10.96 3.10
C LEU A 21 9.32 -10.39 4.51
N ILE A 22 8.74 -11.16 5.43
CA ILE A 22 8.61 -10.78 6.85
C ILE A 22 10.00 -10.59 7.48
N SER A 23 10.91 -11.52 7.24
CA SER A 23 12.27 -11.47 7.81
C SER A 23 13.10 -10.30 7.28
N LYS A 24 12.88 -9.89 6.02
CA LYS A 24 13.51 -8.71 5.43
C LYS A 24 12.90 -7.42 5.99
N LEU A 25 11.58 -7.32 6.09
CA LEU A 25 10.90 -6.16 6.68
C LEU A 25 11.42 -5.88 8.10
N LYS A 26 11.47 -6.93 8.93
CA LYS A 26 11.95 -6.84 10.32
C LYS A 26 13.42 -6.44 10.44
N ARG A 27 14.25 -6.73 9.43
CA ARG A 27 15.68 -6.40 9.41
C ARG A 27 15.98 -4.95 9.02
N ILE A 28 15.03 -4.25 8.39
CA ILE A 28 15.21 -2.83 8.09
C ILE A 28 15.15 -2.04 9.40
N GLU A 29 16.21 -1.32 9.71
CA GLU A 29 16.31 -0.52 10.93
C GLU A 29 15.24 0.59 10.98
N LYS A 30 14.53 0.68 12.12
CA LYS A 30 13.56 1.75 12.36
C LYS A 30 14.27 3.08 12.59
N GLY A 31 13.80 4.16 11.96
CA GLY A 31 14.45 5.47 12.04
C GLY A 31 15.74 5.59 11.23
N GLY A 32 16.21 4.50 10.63
CA GLY A 32 17.41 4.44 9.81
C GLY A 32 17.12 4.72 8.33
N ASN A 33 17.50 3.79 7.45
CA ASN A 33 17.42 3.98 6.00
C ASN A 33 15.96 4.02 5.51
N GLY A 34 15.40 5.24 5.39
CA GLY A 34 14.04 5.45 4.89
C GLY A 34 13.82 4.94 3.47
N LYS A 35 14.81 5.10 2.58
CA LYS A 35 14.67 4.66 1.18
C LYS A 35 14.61 3.15 1.04
N ALA A 36 15.37 2.42 1.85
CA ALA A 36 15.29 0.96 1.91
C ALA A 36 13.91 0.48 2.37
N TYR A 37 13.33 1.14 3.38
CA TYR A 37 11.97 0.84 3.85
C TYR A 37 10.90 1.13 2.79
N GLU A 38 11.01 2.27 2.13
CA GLU A 38 10.11 2.69 1.04
C GLU A 38 10.11 1.66 -0.10
N ASN A 39 11.30 1.34 -0.63
CA ASN A 39 11.45 0.38 -1.73
C ASN A 39 10.91 -1.01 -1.34
N PHE A 40 11.13 -1.44 -0.10
CA PHE A 40 10.70 -2.76 0.34
C PHE A 40 9.19 -2.81 0.61
N THR A 41 8.62 -1.75 1.17
CA THR A 41 7.17 -1.60 1.32
C THR A 41 6.47 -1.58 -0.03
N HIS A 42 7.04 -0.89 -1.02
CA HIS A 42 6.54 -0.91 -2.40
C HIS A 42 6.50 -2.33 -2.98
N LEU A 43 7.55 -3.12 -2.75
CA LEU A 43 7.59 -4.52 -3.17
C LEU A 43 6.47 -5.33 -2.51
N ILE A 44 6.26 -5.17 -1.20
CA ILE A 44 5.19 -5.85 -0.46
C ILE A 44 3.82 -5.47 -1.03
N LEU A 45 3.53 -4.18 -1.22
CA LEU A 45 2.23 -3.74 -1.73
C LEU A 45 1.97 -4.22 -3.16
N ASN A 46 3.00 -4.26 -4.02
CA ASN A 46 2.86 -4.87 -5.35
C ASN A 46 2.59 -6.37 -5.26
N TYR A 47 3.33 -7.09 -4.41
CA TYR A 47 3.11 -8.51 -4.18
C TYR A 47 1.69 -8.78 -3.68
N LEU A 48 1.16 -7.94 -2.79
CA LEU A 48 -0.19 -8.06 -2.25
C LEU A 48 -1.26 -7.73 -3.29
N PHE A 49 -1.16 -6.60 -3.99
CA PHE A 49 -2.31 -5.97 -4.66
C PHE A 49 -2.16 -5.70 -6.17
N CYS A 50 -0.97 -5.84 -6.77
CA CYS A 50 -0.76 -5.46 -8.18
C CYS A 50 -1.71 -6.19 -9.14
N THR A 51 -1.99 -7.46 -8.88
CA THR A 51 -2.95 -8.28 -9.66
C THR A 51 -4.37 -7.74 -9.61
N GLU A 52 -4.76 -7.09 -8.52
CA GLU A 52 -6.12 -6.62 -8.29
C GLU A 52 -6.33 -5.20 -8.79
N THR A 53 -5.32 -4.34 -8.65
CA THR A 53 -5.37 -2.94 -9.11
C THR A 53 -5.02 -2.80 -10.60
N ASN A 54 -4.29 -3.76 -11.19
CA ASN A 54 -3.91 -3.74 -12.60
C ASN A 54 -3.84 -5.17 -13.22
N PRO A 55 -4.99 -5.80 -13.51
CA PRO A 55 -5.06 -7.20 -13.94
C PRO A 55 -4.28 -7.53 -15.22
N GLU A 56 -4.10 -6.56 -16.12
CA GLU A 56 -3.50 -6.76 -17.45
C GLU A 56 -1.96 -6.78 -17.45
N LYS A 57 -1.27 -6.29 -16.40
CA LYS A 57 0.20 -6.16 -16.37
C LYS A 57 0.98 -7.34 -15.74
N ASN A 58 0.32 -8.46 -15.46
CA ASN A 58 0.85 -9.54 -14.62
C ASN A 58 2.13 -10.27 -15.09
N LEU A 59 2.47 -10.28 -16.39
CA LEU A 59 3.55 -11.15 -16.88
C LEU A 59 4.95 -10.50 -16.91
N GLY A 60 5.02 -9.17 -17.04
CA GLY A 60 6.30 -8.44 -17.16
C GLY A 60 6.84 -7.90 -15.83
N MET A 61 5.96 -7.63 -14.86
CA MET A 61 6.34 -6.91 -13.63
C MET A 61 6.95 -7.80 -12.55
N ILE A 62 6.69 -9.10 -12.52
CA ILE A 62 7.29 -10.00 -11.51
C ILE A 62 8.77 -10.27 -11.85
N LYS A 63 9.10 -10.42 -13.14
CA LYS A 63 10.51 -10.46 -13.60
C LYS A 63 11.21 -9.12 -13.38
N LYS A 64 10.54 -8.00 -13.69
CA LYS A 64 11.09 -6.68 -13.39
C LYS A 64 11.21 -6.42 -11.91
N ALA A 65 10.30 -6.78 -11.02
CA ALA A 65 10.43 -6.55 -9.58
C ALA A 65 11.63 -7.30 -8.96
N GLN A 66 12.03 -8.42 -9.56
CA GLN A 66 13.26 -9.15 -9.23
C GLN A 66 14.52 -8.46 -9.79
N GLU A 67 14.43 -7.79 -10.94
CA GLU A 67 15.51 -7.02 -11.59
C GLU A 67 15.56 -5.52 -11.14
N SER A 68 14.47 -5.00 -10.55
CA SER A 68 14.20 -3.60 -10.22
C SER A 68 14.68 -3.19 -8.84
N SER A 69 15.60 -3.96 -8.23
CA SER A 69 16.58 -3.34 -7.34
C SER A 69 17.34 -2.18 -8.04
N ALA A 70 17.18 -2.05 -9.37
CA ALA A 70 17.72 -1.00 -10.22
C ALA A 70 16.72 -0.06 -10.95
N ILE A 71 15.40 -0.10 -10.75
CA ILE A 71 14.51 0.89 -11.40
C ILE A 71 14.25 2.08 -10.48
N SER A 72 14.94 3.17 -10.83
CA SER A 72 14.92 4.47 -10.18
C SER A 72 13.52 5.04 -10.01
N SER A 73 13.21 5.44 -8.78
CA SER A 73 12.28 6.51 -8.45
C SER A 73 12.62 7.76 -9.26
N GLN A 74 11.91 8.02 -10.35
CA GLN A 74 12.14 9.22 -11.16
C GLN A 74 10.94 9.61 -12.03
N ASP A 75 9.74 9.70 -11.44
CA ASP A 75 8.72 10.60 -11.99
C ASP A 75 8.91 11.99 -11.38
N LYS A 76 9.94 12.69 -11.86
CA LYS A 76 10.03 14.14 -11.72
C LYS A 76 9.05 14.72 -12.74
N THR A 77 7.91 15.24 -12.27
CA THR A 77 7.19 16.23 -13.06
C THR A 77 7.93 17.57 -12.95
N ASP A 78 7.89 18.34 -14.04
CA ASP A 78 8.64 19.60 -14.29
C ASP A 78 8.40 20.74 -13.27
N SER A 79 7.68 20.48 -12.18
CA SER A 79 7.26 21.46 -11.17
C SER A 79 7.92 21.27 -9.80
N GLY A 80 8.94 20.43 -9.68
CA GLY A 80 9.78 20.32 -8.46
C GLY A 80 9.07 19.80 -7.21
N ARG A 81 7.80 19.40 -7.30
CA ARG A 81 7.08 18.70 -6.21
C ARG A 81 7.26 17.20 -6.37
N ASN A 82 8.29 16.69 -5.71
CA ASN A 82 8.45 15.28 -5.37
C ASN A 82 7.09 14.70 -4.93
N ILE A 83 6.53 13.75 -5.68
CA ILE A 83 5.41 12.89 -5.30
C ILE A 83 6.07 11.72 -4.56
N ARG A 84 6.05 11.71 -3.21
CA ARG A 84 7.26 11.32 -2.45
C ARG A 84 7.57 9.85 -2.24
N ASP A 85 6.68 8.90 -2.49
CA ASP A 85 7.06 7.48 -2.50
C ASP A 85 6.56 6.76 -3.77
N PHE A 86 5.24 6.57 -3.98
CA PHE A 86 4.71 6.11 -5.28
C PHE A 86 3.17 6.22 -5.39
N ILE A 87 2.67 6.20 -6.62
CA ILE A 87 1.24 6.14 -6.95
C ILE A 87 0.94 4.79 -7.60
N LEU A 88 -0.07 4.08 -7.10
CA LEU A 88 -0.55 2.84 -7.71
C LEU A 88 -1.84 3.12 -8.51
N PRO A 89 -1.86 2.92 -9.84
CA PRO A 89 -3.09 3.06 -10.60
C PRO A 89 -4.08 1.94 -10.24
N ASN A 90 -5.37 2.28 -10.18
CA ASN A 90 -6.45 1.37 -9.79
C ASN A 90 -7.50 1.22 -10.90
N PHE A 91 -7.28 0.22 -11.75
CA PHE A 91 -8.17 -0.17 -12.84
C PHE A 91 -9.14 -1.31 -12.46
N ALA A 92 -9.25 -1.65 -11.18
CA ALA A 92 -10.02 -2.81 -10.72
C ALA A 92 -11.51 -2.74 -11.12
N THR A 93 -12.01 -3.65 -11.94
CA THR A 93 -13.44 -3.63 -12.36
C THR A 93 -14.36 -4.40 -11.41
N SER A 94 -13.81 -4.99 -10.36
CA SER A 94 -14.54 -5.74 -9.31
C SER A 94 -13.80 -5.69 -7.98
N GLY A 95 -14.42 -6.23 -6.93
CA GLY A 95 -13.78 -6.43 -5.63
C GLY A 95 -13.55 -5.15 -4.84
N PHE A 96 -12.62 -5.23 -3.88
CA PHE A 96 -12.35 -4.15 -2.93
C PHE A 96 -11.84 -2.88 -3.61
N TRP A 97 -10.88 -3.02 -4.53
CA TRP A 97 -10.26 -1.87 -5.18
C TRP A 97 -11.22 -1.14 -6.12
N ARG A 98 -12.21 -1.83 -6.71
CA ARG A 98 -13.34 -1.15 -7.38
C ARG A 98 -14.13 -0.28 -6.41
N TYR A 99 -14.47 -0.83 -5.24
CA TYR A 99 -15.17 -0.06 -4.20
C TYR A 99 -14.35 1.17 -3.80
N VAL A 100 -13.02 1.04 -3.62
CA VAL A 100 -12.15 2.18 -3.33
C VAL A 100 -12.19 3.23 -4.45
N ARG A 101 -12.10 2.81 -5.72
CA ARG A 101 -12.21 3.72 -6.87
C ARG A 101 -13.53 4.48 -6.86
N GLU A 102 -14.65 3.77 -6.78
CA GLU A 102 -15.97 4.38 -6.90
C GLU A 102 -16.31 5.25 -5.67
N ARG A 103 -15.98 4.77 -4.45
CA ARG A 103 -16.38 5.42 -3.20
C ARG A 103 -15.48 6.60 -2.81
N TYR A 104 -14.20 6.51 -3.12
CA TYR A 104 -13.19 7.49 -2.71
C TYR A 104 -12.46 8.12 -3.90
N LYS A 105 -12.99 7.96 -5.13
CA LYS A 105 -12.36 8.47 -6.36
C LYS A 105 -10.92 7.97 -6.53
N GLY A 106 -10.62 6.81 -5.94
CA GLY A 106 -9.28 6.26 -5.84
C GLY A 106 -8.82 5.60 -7.13
N ASP A 107 -8.91 6.31 -8.26
CA ASP A 107 -8.33 5.91 -9.54
C ASP A 107 -6.80 5.78 -9.44
N TYR A 108 -6.20 6.52 -8.51
CA TYR A 108 -4.79 6.49 -8.17
C TYR A 108 -4.61 6.40 -6.65
N ILE A 109 -3.98 5.33 -6.16
CA ILE A 109 -3.72 5.16 -4.73
C ILE A 109 -2.40 5.83 -4.40
N VAL A 110 -2.48 6.95 -3.67
CA VAL A 110 -1.29 7.62 -3.12
C VAL A 110 -0.76 6.79 -1.96
N VAL A 111 0.52 6.40 -2.00
CA VAL A 111 1.18 5.69 -0.90
C VAL A 111 2.34 6.52 -0.40
N ASP A 112 2.45 6.67 0.92
CA ASP A 112 3.56 7.31 1.61
C ASP A 112 4.14 6.38 2.68
N CYS A 113 5.46 6.27 2.77
CA CYS A 113 6.19 5.33 3.61
C CYS A 113 7.03 6.08 4.65
N LYS A 114 6.72 5.88 5.94
CA LYS A 114 7.42 6.53 7.06
C LYS A 114 8.22 5.52 7.87
N ASN A 115 9.54 5.55 7.69
CA ASN A 115 10.49 4.75 8.48
C ASN A 115 10.87 5.44 9.79
N TYR A 116 9.92 5.81 10.63
CA TYR A 116 10.20 6.42 11.93
C TYR A 116 10.22 5.36 13.04
N SER A 117 11.10 5.52 14.03
CA SER A 117 11.10 4.66 15.22
C SER A 117 9.85 4.91 16.05
N GLU A 118 9.50 6.19 16.20
CA GLU A 118 8.28 6.65 16.81
C GLU A 118 7.11 6.61 15.81
N GLY A 119 5.88 6.52 16.34
CA GLY A 119 4.67 6.64 15.55
C GLY A 119 4.56 7.97 14.80
N ILE A 120 3.83 7.99 13.69
CA ILE A 120 3.57 9.22 12.92
C ILE A 120 2.55 10.11 13.61
N GLY A 121 2.64 11.42 13.39
CA GLY A 121 1.76 12.43 13.99
C GLY A 121 0.91 13.17 12.96
N LYS A 122 0.28 14.27 13.41
CA LYS A 122 -0.57 15.12 12.56
C LYS A 122 0.10 15.55 11.26
N ARG A 123 1.39 15.89 11.28
CA ARG A 123 2.12 16.44 10.13
C ARG A 123 2.08 15.48 8.95
N GLU A 124 2.41 14.21 9.19
CA GLU A 124 2.48 13.19 8.13
C GLU A 124 1.10 12.95 7.49
N ILE A 125 0.03 13.04 8.28
CA ILE A 125 -1.34 12.93 7.75
C ILE A 125 -1.67 14.11 6.81
N ILE A 126 -1.33 15.33 7.22
CA ILE A 126 -1.60 16.53 6.43
C ILE A 126 -0.78 16.53 5.14
N ASP A 127 0.47 16.08 5.20
CA ASP A 127 1.35 15.99 4.04
C ASP A 127 0.74 15.08 2.96
N VAL A 128 0.22 13.91 3.32
CA VAL A 128 -0.48 13.02 2.38
C VAL A 128 -1.80 13.61 1.90
N ALA A 129 -2.56 14.23 2.80
CA ALA A 129 -3.84 14.83 2.46
C ALA A 129 -3.74 15.91 1.37
N HIS A 130 -2.61 16.61 1.24
CA HIS A 130 -2.40 17.60 0.18
C HIS A 130 -2.38 17.01 -1.23
N TYR A 131 -2.06 15.73 -1.39
CA TYR A 131 -2.09 15.03 -2.69
C TYR A 131 -3.46 14.47 -3.03
N LEU A 132 -4.33 14.31 -2.02
CA LEU A 132 -5.67 13.78 -2.19
C LEU A 132 -6.61 14.88 -2.69
N ILE A 133 -6.79 14.93 -4.00
CA ILE A 133 -7.63 15.89 -4.73
C ILE A 133 -8.51 15.07 -5.67
N GLU A 134 -9.81 15.35 -5.68
CA GLU A 134 -10.81 14.57 -6.42
C GLU A 134 -10.52 14.52 -7.93
N GLU A 135 -10.15 15.65 -8.54
CA GLU A 135 -9.78 15.77 -9.95
C GLU A 135 -8.34 15.28 -10.24
N GLY A 136 -7.59 14.91 -9.20
CA GLY A 136 -6.20 14.47 -9.28
C GLY A 136 -6.07 12.97 -8.99
N CYS A 137 -5.36 12.65 -7.90
CA CYS A 137 -5.16 11.25 -7.51
C CYS A 137 -6.42 10.60 -6.90
N GLY A 138 -7.41 11.39 -6.50
CA GLY A 138 -8.56 10.93 -5.75
C GLY A 138 -8.50 11.28 -4.27
N LEU A 139 -9.42 10.70 -3.50
CA LEU A 139 -9.61 10.98 -2.07
C LEU A 139 -9.21 9.80 -1.18
N PHE A 140 -8.39 8.88 -1.69
CA PHE A 140 -7.89 7.71 -0.94
C PHE A 140 -6.37 7.67 -0.92
N GLY A 141 -5.79 7.46 0.27
CA GLY A 141 -4.35 7.29 0.43
C GLY A 141 -3.99 6.24 1.48
N LEU A 142 -2.78 5.69 1.35
CA LEU A 142 -2.17 4.78 2.31
C LEU A 142 -0.94 5.43 2.93
N ILE A 143 -0.75 5.22 4.23
CA ILE A 143 0.51 5.53 4.91
C ILE A 143 1.07 4.25 5.52
N CYS A 144 2.22 3.79 5.06
CA CYS A 144 2.94 2.68 5.68
C CYS A 144 3.89 3.21 6.75
N THR A 145 3.83 2.67 7.95
CA THR A 145 4.60 3.14 9.13
C THR A 145 5.16 1.97 9.92
N ARG A 146 6.30 2.17 10.60
CA ARG A 146 6.92 1.11 11.42
C ARG A 146 6.15 0.75 12.68
N SER A 147 5.35 1.70 13.17
CA SER A 147 4.76 1.68 14.51
C SER A 147 3.38 2.34 14.49
N GLU A 148 2.61 2.12 15.55
CA GLU A 148 1.28 2.71 15.74
C GLU A 148 1.26 4.23 15.62
N ILE A 149 0.14 4.78 15.17
CA ILE A 149 -0.02 6.22 14.98
C ILE A 149 -0.27 6.95 16.30
N GLN A 150 0.20 8.19 16.40
CA GLN A 150 -0.04 9.02 17.58
C GLN A 150 -1.50 9.52 17.64
N ASN A 151 -1.97 9.93 18.82
CA ASN A 151 -3.29 10.57 18.97
C ASN A 151 -3.45 11.80 18.07
N SER A 152 -2.37 12.56 17.85
CA SER A 152 -2.37 13.71 16.95
C SER A 152 -2.67 13.32 15.50
N ALA A 153 -2.21 12.15 15.05
CA ALA A 153 -2.53 11.59 13.75
C ALA A 153 -3.99 11.12 13.69
N LYS A 154 -4.50 10.43 14.72
CA LYS A 154 -5.92 10.02 14.80
C LYS A 154 -6.86 11.21 14.64
N THR A 155 -6.62 12.30 15.38
CA THR A 155 -7.41 13.54 15.27
C THR A 155 -7.32 14.15 13.87
N ALA A 156 -6.12 14.12 13.25
CA ALA A 156 -5.93 14.63 11.91
C ALA A 156 -6.68 13.80 10.85
N LEU A 157 -6.63 12.47 10.93
CA LEU A 157 -7.38 11.55 10.06
C LEU A 157 -8.87 11.83 10.14
N LEU A 158 -9.41 11.94 11.36
CA LEU A 158 -10.83 12.25 11.56
C LEU A 158 -11.20 13.61 10.94
N GLY A 159 -10.37 14.64 11.15
CA GLY A 159 -10.59 15.95 10.53
C GLY A 159 -10.59 15.89 9.00
N GLN A 160 -9.62 15.19 8.40
CA GLN A 160 -9.54 15.03 6.94
C GLN A 160 -10.76 14.29 6.37
N TRP A 161 -11.25 13.28 7.08
CA TRP A 161 -12.45 12.56 6.71
C TRP A 161 -13.72 13.40 6.85
N LEU A 162 -13.95 14.03 8.00
CA LEU A 162 -15.20 14.74 8.28
C LEU A 162 -15.40 15.93 7.33
N HIS A 163 -14.34 16.72 7.13
CA HIS A 163 -14.41 17.98 6.40
C HIS A 163 -14.18 17.82 4.90
N TYR A 164 -13.28 16.91 4.48
CA TYR A 164 -12.84 16.81 3.09
C TYR A 164 -13.12 15.46 2.45
N LYS A 165 -13.73 14.51 3.19
CA LYS A 165 -14.02 13.13 2.74
C LYS A 165 -12.78 12.36 2.28
N LYS A 166 -11.59 12.79 2.69
CA LYS A 166 -10.32 12.12 2.41
C LYS A 166 -10.18 10.91 3.34
N MET A 167 -10.09 9.73 2.75
CA MET A 167 -9.85 8.48 3.46
C MET A 167 -8.36 8.15 3.41
N ILE A 168 -7.69 8.24 4.55
CA ILE A 168 -6.27 7.88 4.68
C ILE A 168 -6.19 6.68 5.63
N VAL A 169 -5.60 5.59 5.17
CA VAL A 169 -5.43 4.37 5.98
C VAL A 169 -3.96 4.20 6.34
N CYS A 170 -3.68 4.13 7.65
CA CYS A 170 -2.34 3.86 8.14
C CYS A 170 -2.14 2.35 8.33
N LEU A 171 -1.10 1.80 7.70
CA LEU A 171 -0.69 0.40 7.76
C LEU A 171 0.64 0.30 8.50
N THR A 172 0.64 -0.37 9.64
CA THR A 172 1.86 -0.67 10.38
C THR A 172 2.64 -1.82 9.73
N ASP A 173 3.89 -2.02 10.13
CA ASP A 173 4.63 -3.25 9.81
C ASP A 173 3.83 -4.51 10.19
N GLN A 174 3.10 -4.49 11.31
CA GLN A 174 2.28 -5.61 11.74
C GLN A 174 1.10 -5.84 10.81
N ASP A 175 0.47 -4.78 10.30
CA ASP A 175 -0.59 -4.89 9.30
C ASP A 175 -0.07 -5.50 8.00
N LEU A 176 1.10 -5.06 7.52
CA LEU A 176 1.74 -5.63 6.33
C LEU A 176 2.08 -7.11 6.52
N ILE A 177 2.59 -7.49 7.70
CA ILE A 177 2.85 -8.89 8.06
C ILE A 177 1.55 -9.71 8.03
N ASN A 178 0.47 -9.21 8.63
CA ASN A 178 -0.82 -9.89 8.65
C ASN A 178 -1.39 -10.06 7.23
N MET A 179 -1.24 -9.06 6.36
CA MET A 179 -1.64 -9.17 4.95
C MET A 179 -0.84 -10.25 4.22
N LEU A 180 0.47 -10.35 4.46
CA LEU A 180 1.32 -11.38 3.85
C LEU A 180 0.91 -12.78 4.30
N LEU A 181 0.62 -12.97 5.59
CA LEU A 181 0.16 -14.25 6.15
C LEU A 181 -1.22 -14.65 5.60
N LEU A 182 -2.18 -13.71 5.55
CA LEU A 182 -3.48 -13.96 4.92
C LEU A 182 -3.30 -14.43 3.47
N LYS A 183 -2.44 -13.78 2.70
CA LYS A 183 -2.17 -14.16 1.31
C LYS A 183 -1.54 -15.56 1.20
N GLU A 184 -0.60 -15.91 2.09
CA GLU A 184 0.01 -17.24 2.15
C GLU A 184 -1.01 -18.34 2.44
N GLU A 185 -1.99 -18.06 3.31
CA GLU A 185 -3.09 -18.96 3.65
C GLU A 185 -4.21 -19.01 2.59
N GLY A 186 -4.11 -18.23 1.51
CA GLY A 186 -5.14 -18.12 0.47
C GLY A 186 -6.33 -17.25 0.83
N ASN A 187 -6.22 -16.47 1.92
CA ASN A 187 -7.22 -15.50 2.37
C ASN A 187 -7.02 -14.13 1.69
N ASP A 188 -8.05 -13.28 1.74
CA ASP A 188 -8.04 -11.95 1.11
C ASP A 188 -7.21 -10.94 1.96
N PRO A 189 -6.04 -10.47 1.49
CA PRO A 189 -5.23 -9.50 2.23
C PRO A 189 -5.92 -8.13 2.38
N ASN A 190 -6.91 -7.80 1.53
CA ASN A 190 -7.65 -6.55 1.64
C ASN A 190 -8.50 -6.47 2.92
N LEU A 191 -8.74 -7.60 3.61
CA LEU A 191 -9.48 -7.64 4.87
C LEU A 191 -8.91 -6.65 5.88
N ILE A 192 -7.59 -6.54 6.00
CA ILE A 192 -6.94 -5.62 6.93
C ILE A 192 -7.30 -4.15 6.62
N ILE A 193 -7.31 -3.75 5.33
CA ILE A 193 -7.69 -2.39 4.93
C ILE A 193 -9.19 -2.17 5.16
N LYS A 194 -10.03 -3.15 4.81
CA LYS A 194 -11.50 -3.11 5.01
C LYS A 194 -11.85 -2.94 6.49
N GLU A 195 -11.17 -3.67 7.37
CA GLU A 195 -11.37 -3.60 8.81
C GLU A 195 -10.98 -2.22 9.35
N LYS A 196 -9.80 -1.70 9.00
CA LYS A 196 -9.39 -0.35 9.40
C LYS A 196 -10.37 0.73 8.93
N ILE A 197 -10.82 0.69 7.67
CA ILE A 197 -11.83 1.62 7.17
C ILE A 197 -13.14 1.49 7.96
N THR A 198 -13.54 0.26 8.30
CA THR A 198 -14.79 -0.02 9.01
C THR A 198 -14.73 0.47 10.44
N SER A 199 -13.66 0.17 11.17
CA SER A 199 -13.47 0.59 12.56
C SER A 199 -13.36 2.11 12.66
N PHE A 200 -12.60 2.75 11.75
CA PHE A 200 -12.49 4.21 11.65
C PHE A 200 -13.85 4.87 11.45
N ARG A 201 -14.67 4.33 10.54
CA ARG A 201 -16.00 4.88 10.26
C ARG A 201 -17.02 4.64 11.37
N LYS A 202 -16.84 3.61 12.18
CA LYS A 202 -17.66 3.33 13.36
C LYS A 202 -17.20 4.12 14.59
N GLY A 203 -16.00 4.71 14.56
CA GLY A 203 -15.38 5.39 15.70
C GLY A 203 -14.87 4.44 16.78
N ILE A 204 -14.39 3.25 16.40
CA ILE A 204 -13.94 2.17 17.31
C ILE A 204 -12.40 2.01 17.25
N ASP A 205 -11.67 3.11 17.02
CA ASP A 205 -10.20 3.11 16.81
C ASP A 205 -9.38 3.64 17.99
#